data_AF-A0A2V9G7W3-F1
#
_entry.id   AF-A0A2V9G7W3-F1
#
_cell.length_a   1.000
_cell.length_b   1.000
_cell.length_c   1.000
_cell.angle_alpha   90.00
_cell.angle_beta   90.00
_cell.angle_gamma   90.00
#
_symmetry.space_group_name_H-M   'P 1'
#
loop_
_entity.id
_entity.type
_entity.pdbx_description
1 polymer ?
#
loop_
_entity_poly.entity_id
_entity_poly.type
_entity_poly.pdbx_seq_one_letter_code
_entity_poly.pdbx_strand_id
1 'polypeptide(L)'
;MSRLLSRVHPTFVCLIVILLALPTPVHAYAVLAHQAIIDAAWETHIRPLLVNKFPQATEEDLSRAQAYAYGGAIIQDMGYYPYGSPFFSDLTHYIRSGDFIQALLRDAKDINEYAFALGALAHCAADNDGHRLGTNRAVPILYPGLRKRFGDSVSFEDSRLAHVKTEFGFDVLEIARERYAPDSYHDFIGFEVSRPVLEQAFLEVYGLELKDVLVNEDKVLNSYRRDVSKLIPKATRIAWHLKKDEIKDDIPNATKRKFLFNLSRSNYEREWGKDYRKPSPGERFLAFLFTLIPKFGPLKVLQFKTPTPQTEQMFEASFNATLDRYRKLLTGIREGRIDLPNDNFDVGESTGPGKYRLNDEAHARLLDKLAEKNFVGATPGVKAELSHFFAEPDAPYATKRNAKAWAKVQTQLQQLKAVATAPGITDSSLASPCAAVP
;
A
#
# COMPACT_ATOMS: atom_id res chain seq x y z
N MET A 1 -21.01 20.80 48.58
CA MET A 1 -20.06 20.41 47.51
C MET A 1 -20.61 20.83 46.14
N SER A 2 -20.72 22.14 45.90
CA SER A 2 -21.45 22.71 44.76
C SER A 2 -20.65 23.84 44.08
N ARG A 3 -19.35 23.63 43.82
CA ARG A 3 -18.51 24.54 43.01
C ARG A 3 -17.33 23.76 42.44
N LEU A 4 -17.52 23.02 41.34
CA LEU A 4 -16.39 22.53 40.53
C LEU A 4 -16.75 22.28 39.05
N LEU A 5 -17.78 22.94 38.52
CA LEU A 5 -18.17 22.85 37.10
C LEU A 5 -18.40 24.24 36.51
N SER A 6 -17.42 25.12 36.60
CA SER A 6 -17.44 26.34 35.81
C SER A 6 -16.07 26.62 35.20
N ARG A 7 -16.10 26.92 33.89
CA ARG A 7 -14.98 27.26 32.98
C ARG A 7 -14.35 26.09 32.24
N VAL A 8 -15.15 25.37 31.46
CA VAL A 8 -14.66 24.98 30.13
C VAL A 8 -14.74 26.25 29.28
N HIS A 9 -13.61 26.91 29.03
CA HIS A 9 -13.61 28.13 28.24
C HIS A 9 -14.11 27.83 26.81
N PRO A 10 -15.01 28.65 26.23
CA PRO A 10 -15.50 28.45 24.87
C PRO A 10 -14.36 28.43 23.84
N THR A 11 -13.23 29.06 24.13
CA THR A 11 -11.99 28.95 23.35
C THR A 11 -11.39 27.54 23.34
N PHE A 12 -11.49 26.76 24.42
CA PHE A 12 -11.03 25.37 24.47
C PHE A 12 -11.93 24.45 23.64
N VAL A 13 -13.25 24.68 23.70
CA VAL A 13 -14.23 23.97 22.85
C VAL A 13 -14.05 24.34 21.38
N CYS A 14 -13.85 25.61 21.05
CA CYS A 14 -13.54 26.04 19.68
C CYS A 14 -12.20 25.50 19.17
N LEU A 15 -11.15 25.46 20.00
CA LEU A 15 -9.86 24.86 19.64
C LEU A 15 -10.01 23.37 19.35
N ILE A 16 -10.78 22.65 20.18
CA ILE A 16 -11.10 21.24 19.96
C ILE A 16 -11.89 21.07 18.66
N VAL A 17 -12.94 21.86 18.43
CA VAL A 17 -13.73 21.81 17.19
C VAL A 17 -12.89 22.13 15.95
N ILE A 18 -11.98 23.11 16.03
CA ILE A 18 -11.06 23.47 14.94
C ILE A 18 -10.04 22.35 14.70
N LEU A 19 -9.47 21.75 15.76
CA LEU A 19 -8.57 20.59 15.67
C LEU A 19 -9.27 19.35 15.08
N LEU A 20 -10.58 19.20 15.32
CA LEU A 20 -11.40 18.09 14.82
C LEU A 20 -12.00 18.34 13.43
N ALA A 21 -12.05 19.61 12.99
CA ALA A 21 -12.50 20.02 11.66
C ALA A 21 -11.37 20.05 10.62
N LEU A 22 -10.11 19.81 11.02
CA LEU A 22 -9.03 19.59 10.08
C LEU A 22 -9.32 18.32 9.27
N PRO A 23 -9.28 18.38 7.92
CA PRO A 23 -9.43 17.19 7.09
C PRO A 23 -8.33 16.20 7.47
N THR A 24 -8.73 15.08 8.03
CA THR A 24 -7.81 14.01 8.41
C THR A 24 -7.72 13.03 7.24
N PRO A 25 -6.51 12.61 6.84
CA PRO A 25 -6.36 11.61 5.79
C PRO A 25 -7.07 10.32 6.22
N VAL A 26 -7.81 9.72 5.29
CA VAL A 26 -8.29 8.34 5.41
C VAL A 26 -7.09 7.47 5.04
N HIS A 27 -6.63 6.65 5.98
CA HIS A 27 -5.44 5.82 5.82
C HIS A 27 -5.87 4.45 5.26
N ALA A 28 -5.17 3.91 4.26
CA ALA A 28 -5.40 2.53 3.81
C ALA A 28 -5.05 1.54 4.93
N TYR A 29 -5.88 0.50 5.14
CA TYR A 29 -5.71 -0.42 6.26
C TYR A 29 -6.04 -1.87 5.85
N ALA A 30 -5.09 -2.55 5.20
CA ALA A 30 -5.05 -4.01 4.97
C ALA A 30 -3.64 -4.59 5.28
N VAL A 31 -2.97 -3.97 6.23
CA VAL A 31 -1.52 -4.11 6.43
C VAL A 31 -1.12 -5.52 6.86
N LEU A 32 -1.98 -6.20 7.61
CA LEU A 32 -1.66 -7.54 8.12
C LEU A 32 -1.84 -8.61 7.05
N ALA A 33 -2.79 -8.42 6.13
CA ALA A 33 -2.93 -9.29 4.96
C ALA A 33 -1.65 -9.27 4.10
N HIS A 34 -1.07 -8.08 3.86
CA HIS A 34 0.19 -7.92 3.12
C HIS A 34 1.36 -8.66 3.77
N GLN A 35 1.49 -8.52 5.08
CA GLN A 35 2.48 -9.26 5.87
C GLN A 35 2.27 -10.78 5.75
N ALA A 36 1.04 -11.25 5.91
CA ALA A 36 0.69 -12.65 5.85
C ALA A 36 1.04 -13.29 4.48
N ILE A 37 1.02 -12.52 3.40
CA ILE A 37 1.50 -12.97 2.08
C ILE A 37 3.01 -13.23 2.08
N ILE A 38 3.81 -12.35 2.70
CA ILE A 38 5.26 -12.54 2.85
C ILE A 38 5.55 -13.80 3.66
N ASP A 39 4.91 -13.94 4.83
CA ASP A 39 5.07 -15.10 5.71
C ASP A 39 4.79 -16.41 4.97
N ALA A 40 3.68 -16.44 4.24
CA ALA A 40 3.22 -17.62 3.52
C ALA A 40 4.09 -18.03 2.31
N ALA A 41 4.90 -17.10 1.80
CA ALA A 41 5.81 -17.33 0.67
C ALA A 41 7.28 -17.41 1.11
N TRP A 42 7.60 -17.08 2.36
CA TRP A 42 8.97 -16.87 2.82
C TRP A 42 9.86 -18.09 2.60
N GLU A 43 9.57 -19.21 3.27
CA GLU A 43 10.41 -20.41 3.23
C GLU A 43 10.42 -21.09 1.85
N THR A 44 9.31 -21.00 1.13
CA THR A 44 9.10 -21.79 -0.09
C THR A 44 9.57 -21.08 -1.37
N HIS A 45 9.53 -19.75 -1.41
CA HIS A 45 9.79 -18.98 -2.63
C HIS A 45 10.73 -17.79 -2.43
N ILE A 46 10.58 -17.00 -1.35
CA ILE A 46 11.40 -15.81 -1.13
C ILE A 46 12.82 -16.18 -0.68
N ARG A 47 12.96 -16.92 0.44
CA ARG A 47 14.26 -17.35 0.99
C ARG A 47 15.10 -18.10 -0.05
N PRO A 48 14.56 -19.04 -0.85
CA PRO A 48 15.33 -19.67 -1.94
C PRO A 48 15.86 -18.68 -2.99
N LEU A 49 15.10 -17.65 -3.36
CA LEU A 49 15.57 -16.61 -4.28
C LEU A 49 16.71 -15.78 -3.67
N LEU A 50 16.60 -15.43 -2.38
CA LEU A 50 17.64 -14.70 -1.66
C LEU A 50 18.95 -15.51 -1.60
N VAL A 51 18.88 -16.77 -1.16
CA VAL A 51 20.06 -17.65 -1.05
C VAL A 51 20.68 -17.92 -2.42
N ASN A 52 19.86 -18.07 -3.47
CA ASN A 52 20.37 -18.29 -4.82
C ASN A 52 21.13 -17.06 -5.36
N LYS A 53 20.62 -15.84 -5.13
CA LYS A 53 21.26 -14.59 -5.59
C LYS A 53 22.43 -14.19 -4.69
N PHE A 54 22.36 -14.49 -3.40
CA PHE A 54 23.34 -14.14 -2.37
C PHE A 54 23.78 -15.38 -1.59
N PRO A 55 24.62 -16.26 -2.18
CA PRO A 55 24.97 -17.56 -1.58
C PRO A 55 25.82 -17.48 -0.31
N GLN A 56 26.35 -16.29 0.01
CA GLN A 56 27.13 -16.03 1.23
C GLN A 56 26.27 -15.44 2.37
N ALA A 57 24.96 -15.27 2.16
CA ALA A 57 24.08 -14.71 3.18
C ALA A 57 23.99 -15.62 4.41
N THR A 58 24.17 -15.02 5.58
CA THR A 58 24.00 -15.69 6.87
C THR A 58 22.51 -15.78 7.24
N GLU A 59 22.17 -16.57 8.26
CA GLU A 59 20.79 -16.57 8.79
C GLU A 59 20.40 -15.21 9.37
N GLU A 60 21.37 -14.49 9.95
CA GLU A 60 21.15 -13.11 10.43
C GLU A 60 20.85 -12.15 9.27
N ASP A 61 21.51 -12.30 8.12
CA ASP A 61 21.21 -11.51 6.91
C ASP A 61 19.82 -11.84 6.37
N LEU A 62 19.44 -13.11 6.34
CA LEU A 62 18.11 -13.55 5.90
C LEU A 62 17.00 -13.04 6.82
N SER A 63 17.21 -13.09 8.14
CA SER A 63 16.28 -12.54 9.13
C SER A 63 16.09 -11.03 8.93
N ARG A 64 17.18 -10.29 8.71
CA ARG A 64 17.10 -8.86 8.40
C ARG A 64 16.40 -8.59 7.08
N ALA A 65 16.70 -9.35 6.05
CA ALA A 65 16.07 -9.23 4.74
C ALA A 65 14.55 -9.43 4.82
N GLN A 66 14.06 -10.25 5.74
CA GLN A 66 12.62 -10.41 5.97
C GLN A 66 11.93 -9.11 6.39
N ALA A 67 12.57 -8.32 7.26
CA ALA A 67 12.07 -7.00 7.65
C ALA A 67 11.95 -6.05 6.45
N TYR A 68 12.89 -6.14 5.50
CA TYR A 68 12.83 -5.39 4.25
C TYR A 68 11.74 -5.90 3.31
N ALA A 69 11.51 -7.21 3.22
CA ALA A 69 10.39 -7.77 2.47
C ALA A 69 9.05 -7.30 3.02
N TYR A 70 8.89 -7.23 4.34
CA TYR A 70 7.70 -6.62 4.95
C TYR A 70 7.55 -5.15 4.56
N GLY A 71 8.62 -4.35 4.63
CA GLY A 71 8.53 -2.93 4.27
C GLY A 71 8.22 -2.71 2.79
N GLY A 72 8.72 -3.59 1.92
CA GLY A 72 8.35 -3.63 0.51
C GLY A 72 6.87 -3.99 0.30
N ALA A 73 6.33 -4.93 1.07
CA ALA A 73 4.94 -5.39 0.94
C ALA A 73 3.87 -4.33 1.22
N ILE A 74 4.27 -3.17 1.73
CA ILE A 74 3.37 -2.07 2.05
C ILE A 74 3.86 -0.74 1.44
N ILE A 75 4.99 -0.72 0.71
CA ILE A 75 5.63 0.56 0.34
C ILE A 75 4.73 1.44 -0.52
N GLN A 76 4.00 0.85 -1.47
CA GLN A 76 3.13 1.60 -2.37
C GLN A 76 2.01 2.34 -1.62
N ASP A 77 1.59 1.86 -0.45
CA ASP A 77 0.59 2.51 0.42
C ASP A 77 1.14 3.66 1.27
N MET A 78 2.46 3.85 1.32
CA MET A 78 3.12 4.86 2.16
C MET A 78 2.52 6.27 1.99
N GLY A 79 2.08 6.62 0.78
CA GLY A 79 1.48 7.91 0.47
C GLY A 79 0.16 8.20 1.20
N TYR A 80 -0.53 7.18 1.70
CA TYR A 80 -1.80 7.31 2.42
C TYR A 80 -1.63 7.44 3.95
N TYR A 81 -0.39 7.41 4.46
CA TYR A 81 -0.06 7.62 5.88
C TYR A 81 0.17 9.11 6.21
N PRO A 82 0.21 9.52 7.50
CA PRO A 82 0.43 10.91 7.85
C PRO A 82 1.70 11.46 7.23
N TYR A 83 1.67 12.73 6.80
CA TYR A 83 2.76 13.40 6.10
C TYR A 83 3.14 12.77 4.74
N GLY A 84 2.59 11.61 4.38
CA GLY A 84 2.69 11.00 3.07
C GLY A 84 2.04 11.85 1.98
N SER A 85 2.24 11.42 0.74
CA SER A 85 1.67 12.05 -0.45
C SER A 85 0.79 11.04 -1.16
N PRO A 86 -0.54 11.21 -1.19
CA PRO A 86 -1.42 10.34 -1.97
C PRO A 86 -0.97 10.19 -3.42
N PHE A 87 -0.29 11.21 -3.96
CA PHE A 87 0.29 11.17 -5.30
C PHE A 87 1.38 10.10 -5.46
N PHE A 88 2.20 9.84 -4.43
CA PHE A 88 3.16 8.73 -4.47
C PHE A 88 2.42 7.38 -4.63
N SER A 89 1.39 7.16 -3.82
CA SER A 89 0.59 5.93 -3.90
C SER A 89 -0.16 5.84 -5.22
N ASP A 90 -0.79 6.92 -5.67
CA ASP A 90 -1.49 6.97 -6.96
C ASP A 90 -0.55 6.65 -8.14
N LEU A 91 0.69 7.14 -8.12
CA LEU A 91 1.68 6.79 -9.15
C LEU A 91 2.00 5.28 -9.10
N THR A 92 2.37 4.78 -7.94
CA THR A 92 2.81 3.38 -7.77
C THR A 92 1.69 2.35 -7.92
N HIS A 93 0.42 2.77 -7.83
CA HIS A 93 -0.75 1.90 -8.04
C HIS A 93 -1.32 1.94 -9.46
N TYR A 94 -1.21 3.08 -10.16
CA TYR A 94 -1.97 3.30 -11.40
C TYR A 94 -1.12 3.60 -12.63
N ILE A 95 0.11 4.09 -12.45
CA ILE A 95 0.96 4.56 -13.55
C ILE A 95 2.26 3.79 -13.54
N ARG A 96 2.53 3.05 -14.62
CA ARG A 96 3.79 2.31 -14.77
C ARG A 96 4.14 1.45 -13.53
N SER A 97 3.11 0.90 -12.89
CA SER A 97 3.20 0.19 -11.60
C SER A 97 4.05 -1.09 -11.69
N GLY A 98 3.94 -1.82 -12.79
CA GLY A 98 4.80 -2.95 -13.13
C GLY A 98 6.24 -2.52 -13.41
N ASP A 99 6.44 -1.44 -14.17
CA ASP A 99 7.78 -0.90 -14.45
C ASP A 99 8.50 -0.46 -13.17
N PHE A 100 7.77 0.12 -12.21
CA PHE A 100 8.32 0.50 -10.90
C PHE A 100 8.89 -0.70 -10.14
N ILE A 101 8.16 -1.81 -10.13
CA ILE A 101 8.61 -3.06 -9.47
C ILE A 101 9.77 -3.69 -10.24
N GLN A 102 9.74 -3.66 -11.58
CA GLN A 102 10.86 -4.11 -12.40
C GLN A 102 12.13 -3.30 -12.12
N ALA A 103 12.03 -1.98 -11.99
CA ALA A 103 13.17 -1.12 -11.63
C ALA A 103 13.73 -1.48 -10.25
N LEU A 104 12.87 -1.66 -9.23
CA LEU A 104 13.30 -2.12 -7.90
C LEU A 104 14.06 -3.46 -7.95
N LEU A 105 13.54 -4.44 -8.69
CA LEU A 105 14.16 -5.77 -8.82
C LEU A 105 15.49 -5.72 -9.58
N ARG A 106 15.54 -4.90 -10.64
CA ARG A 106 16.71 -4.73 -11.51
C ARG A 106 17.84 -3.99 -10.79
N ASP A 107 17.52 -2.96 -10.02
CA ASP A 107 18.51 -2.07 -9.38
C ASP A 107 18.96 -2.54 -8.00
N ALA A 108 18.31 -3.55 -7.41
CA ALA A 108 18.70 -4.10 -6.10
C ALA A 108 20.14 -4.65 -6.09
N LYS A 109 21.00 -4.04 -5.29
CA LYS A 109 22.45 -4.30 -5.19
C LYS A 109 22.81 -5.26 -4.07
N ASP A 110 21.98 -5.35 -3.03
CA ASP A 110 22.19 -6.22 -1.89
C ASP A 110 20.94 -7.04 -1.53
N ILE A 111 21.08 -7.92 -0.55
CA ILE A 111 20.03 -8.83 -0.10
C ILE A 111 18.82 -8.10 0.48
N ASN A 112 19.02 -6.96 1.14
CA ASN A 112 17.94 -6.18 1.75
C ASN A 112 17.16 -5.42 0.68
N GLU A 113 17.86 -4.78 -0.26
CA GLU A 113 17.24 -4.14 -1.43
C GLU A 113 16.45 -5.15 -2.27
N TYR A 114 17.01 -6.35 -2.47
CA TYR A 114 16.34 -7.39 -3.24
C TYR A 114 15.12 -7.94 -2.50
N ALA A 115 15.21 -8.18 -1.19
CA ALA A 115 14.07 -8.59 -0.38
C ALA A 115 12.98 -7.51 -0.34
N PHE A 116 13.35 -6.23 -0.23
CA PHE A 116 12.44 -5.10 -0.35
C PHE A 116 11.71 -5.08 -1.70
N ALA A 117 12.43 -5.30 -2.81
CA ALA A 117 11.82 -5.39 -4.13
C ALA A 117 10.86 -6.60 -4.28
N LEU A 118 11.22 -7.76 -3.71
CA LEU A 118 10.34 -8.92 -3.65
C LEU A 118 9.10 -8.65 -2.77
N GLY A 119 9.23 -7.81 -1.75
CA GLY A 119 8.12 -7.28 -0.96
C GLY A 119 7.19 -6.41 -1.80
N ALA A 120 7.73 -5.43 -2.53
CA ALA A 120 6.93 -4.56 -3.41
C ALA A 120 6.17 -5.35 -4.49
N LEU A 121 6.77 -6.45 -4.97
CA LEU A 121 6.09 -7.41 -5.84
C LEU A 121 4.91 -8.13 -5.16
N ALA A 122 5.04 -8.45 -3.86
CA ALA A 122 3.95 -9.04 -3.08
C ALA A 122 2.76 -8.09 -2.99
N HIS A 123 3.01 -6.80 -2.75
CA HIS A 123 1.96 -5.78 -2.75
C HIS A 123 1.22 -5.72 -4.10
N CYS A 124 1.94 -5.73 -5.22
CA CYS A 124 1.32 -5.80 -6.54
C CYS A 124 0.44 -7.04 -6.73
N ALA A 125 0.87 -8.22 -6.29
CA ALA A 125 0.04 -9.41 -6.33
C ALA A 125 -1.17 -9.32 -5.38
N ALA A 126 -0.98 -8.68 -4.23
CA ALA A 126 -1.98 -8.52 -3.19
C ALA A 126 -3.11 -7.62 -3.65
N ASP A 127 -2.82 -6.41 -4.14
CA ASP A 127 -3.90 -5.48 -4.46
C ASP A 127 -4.65 -5.89 -5.73
N ASN A 128 -3.94 -6.34 -6.77
CA ASN A 128 -4.57 -6.76 -8.03
C ASN A 128 -5.67 -7.83 -7.85
N ASP A 129 -5.43 -8.84 -7.03
CA ASP A 129 -6.40 -9.91 -6.78
C ASP A 129 -7.21 -9.67 -5.49
N GLY A 130 -6.60 -9.10 -4.47
CA GLY A 130 -7.19 -8.76 -3.17
C GLY A 130 -8.34 -7.78 -3.28
N HIS A 131 -8.17 -6.70 -4.05
CA HIS A 131 -9.23 -5.72 -4.25
C HIS A 131 -10.31 -6.29 -5.16
N ARG A 132 -9.93 -6.72 -6.37
CA ARG A 132 -10.85 -7.19 -7.40
C ARG A 132 -11.72 -8.37 -6.96
N LEU A 133 -11.16 -9.35 -6.26
CA LEU A 133 -11.88 -10.56 -5.83
C LEU A 133 -12.45 -10.45 -4.41
N GLY A 134 -11.77 -9.70 -3.54
CA GLY A 134 -12.10 -9.55 -2.12
C GLY A 134 -12.80 -8.23 -1.84
N THR A 135 -12.04 -7.17 -1.59
CA THR A 135 -12.54 -5.91 -1.02
C THR A 135 -13.63 -5.27 -1.88
N ASN A 136 -13.43 -5.12 -3.18
CA ASN A 136 -14.39 -4.48 -4.08
C ASN A 136 -15.74 -5.21 -4.13
N ARG A 137 -15.74 -6.53 -3.90
CA ARG A 137 -16.94 -7.38 -3.88
C ARG A 137 -17.58 -7.43 -2.49
N ALA A 138 -16.78 -7.29 -1.44
CA ALA A 138 -17.25 -7.26 -0.06
C ALA A 138 -17.90 -5.93 0.34
N VAL A 139 -17.35 -4.80 -0.13
CA VAL A 139 -17.88 -3.46 0.15
C VAL A 139 -19.38 -3.33 -0.15
N PRO A 140 -19.92 -3.69 -1.34
CA PRO A 140 -21.35 -3.57 -1.61
C PRO A 140 -22.23 -4.49 -0.76
N ILE A 141 -21.69 -5.58 -0.22
CA ILE A 141 -22.40 -6.47 0.71
C ILE A 141 -22.50 -5.80 2.09
N LEU A 142 -21.38 -5.29 2.60
CA LEU A 142 -21.31 -4.64 3.92
C LEU A 142 -22.00 -3.27 3.94
N TYR A 143 -22.10 -2.60 2.79
CA TYR A 143 -22.65 -1.27 2.61
C TYR A 143 -23.70 -1.23 1.49
N PRO A 144 -24.95 -1.67 1.74
CA PRO A 144 -26.01 -1.76 0.72
C PRO A 144 -26.33 -0.45 0.00
N GLY A 145 -26.08 0.69 0.64
CA GLY A 145 -26.22 2.01 0.01
C GLY A 145 -25.22 2.24 -1.14
N LEU A 146 -24.00 1.73 -1.00
CA LEU A 146 -22.99 1.77 -2.07
C LEU A 146 -23.35 0.80 -3.20
N ARG A 147 -23.88 -0.39 -2.86
CA ARG A 147 -24.39 -1.34 -3.85
C ARG A 147 -25.47 -0.75 -4.76
N LYS A 148 -26.41 0.00 -4.18
CA LYS A 148 -27.46 0.70 -4.96
C LYS A 148 -26.90 1.72 -5.93
N ARG A 149 -25.74 2.30 -5.64
CA ARG A 149 -25.14 3.38 -6.44
C ARG A 149 -24.15 2.88 -7.48
N PHE A 150 -23.36 1.87 -7.15
CA PHE A 150 -22.21 1.43 -7.95
C PHE A 150 -22.30 -0.05 -8.39
N GLY A 151 -23.31 -0.80 -7.91
CA GLY A 151 -23.51 -2.20 -8.27
C GLY A 151 -22.74 -3.17 -7.38
N ASP A 152 -22.39 -4.33 -7.93
CA ASP A 152 -21.80 -5.45 -7.17
C ASP A 152 -20.28 -5.39 -7.05
N SER A 153 -19.66 -4.30 -7.50
CA SER A 153 -18.23 -4.02 -7.30
C SER A 153 -18.10 -2.54 -6.96
N VAL A 154 -17.45 -2.22 -5.85
CA VAL A 154 -17.24 -0.85 -5.39
C VAL A 154 -15.75 -0.65 -5.20
N SER A 155 -15.15 0.11 -6.12
CA SER A 155 -13.72 0.40 -6.16
C SER A 155 -13.26 1.32 -5.02
N PHE A 156 -11.95 1.42 -4.80
CA PHE A 156 -11.37 2.39 -3.88
C PHE A 156 -11.78 3.83 -4.23
N GLU A 157 -11.85 4.17 -5.52
CA GLU A 157 -12.22 5.53 -5.93
C GLU A 157 -13.70 5.88 -5.72
N ASP A 158 -14.58 4.87 -5.71
CA ASP A 158 -16.01 5.03 -5.42
C ASP A 158 -16.23 5.34 -3.94
N SER A 159 -15.49 4.67 -3.05
CA SER A 159 -15.61 4.88 -1.60
C SER A 159 -14.40 4.45 -0.79
N ARG A 160 -13.34 5.27 -0.80
CA ARG A 160 -12.12 5.08 0.01
C ARG A 160 -12.41 4.67 1.46
N LEU A 161 -13.31 5.38 2.14
CA LEU A 161 -13.61 5.08 3.55
C LEU A 161 -14.26 3.71 3.75
N ALA A 162 -15.13 3.26 2.85
CA ALA A 162 -15.75 1.94 2.96
C ALA A 162 -14.76 0.83 2.61
N HIS A 163 -13.88 1.07 1.64
CA HIS A 163 -12.78 0.19 1.25
C HIS A 163 -11.88 -0.09 2.46
N VAL A 164 -11.31 0.97 3.03
CA VAL A 164 -10.44 0.92 4.22
C VAL A 164 -11.10 0.24 5.42
N LYS A 165 -12.39 0.51 5.66
CA LYS A 165 -13.12 -0.14 6.77
C LYS A 165 -13.29 -1.64 6.54
N THR A 166 -13.49 -2.05 5.29
CA THR A 166 -13.69 -3.45 4.94
C THR A 166 -12.41 -4.23 5.14
N GLU A 167 -11.30 -3.72 4.61
CA GLU A 167 -9.96 -4.27 4.81
C GLU A 167 -9.58 -4.39 6.29
N PHE A 168 -9.80 -3.31 7.06
CA PHE A 168 -9.54 -3.33 8.50
C PHE A 168 -10.39 -4.39 9.21
N GLY A 169 -11.65 -4.56 8.75
CA GLY A 169 -12.52 -5.62 9.26
C GLY A 169 -11.99 -7.02 9.00
N PHE A 170 -11.40 -7.27 7.83
CA PHE A 170 -10.73 -8.54 7.53
C PHE A 170 -9.52 -8.76 8.42
N ASP A 171 -8.64 -7.77 8.59
CA ASP A 171 -7.47 -7.87 9.46
C ASP A 171 -7.84 -8.19 10.92
N VAL A 172 -8.92 -7.56 11.44
CA VAL A 172 -9.44 -7.87 12.78
C VAL A 172 -9.97 -9.31 12.86
N LEU A 173 -10.68 -9.78 11.82
CA LEU A 173 -11.24 -11.13 11.78
C LEU A 173 -10.15 -12.20 11.74
N GLU A 174 -9.08 -11.98 10.98
CA GLU A 174 -8.00 -12.96 10.85
C GLU A 174 -7.15 -13.09 12.13
N ILE A 175 -6.92 -11.97 12.83
CA ILE A 175 -6.38 -12.00 14.19
C ILE A 175 -7.32 -12.74 15.14
N ALA A 176 -8.62 -12.46 15.07
CA ALA A 176 -9.63 -13.09 15.90
C ALA A 176 -9.67 -14.62 15.74
N ARG A 177 -9.42 -15.11 14.52
CA ARG A 177 -9.38 -16.55 14.20
C ARG A 177 -8.02 -17.20 14.46
N GLU A 178 -7.06 -16.46 15.00
CA GLU A 178 -5.67 -16.90 15.25
C GLU A 178 -5.01 -17.45 13.97
N ARG A 179 -5.41 -16.92 12.81
CA ARG A 179 -4.91 -17.41 11.53
C ARG A 179 -3.63 -16.70 11.10
N TYR A 180 -3.45 -15.43 11.51
CA TYR A 180 -2.16 -14.75 11.41
C TYR A 180 -1.21 -15.23 12.52
N ALA A 181 0.05 -15.47 12.16
CA ALA A 181 1.05 -15.94 13.12
C ALA A 181 1.34 -14.84 14.17
N PRO A 182 1.22 -15.15 15.48
CA PRO A 182 1.42 -14.15 16.53
C PRO A 182 2.85 -13.59 16.59
N ASP A 183 3.85 -14.38 16.18
CA ASP A 183 5.27 -14.00 16.24
C ASP A 183 5.67 -13.11 15.05
N SER A 184 5.19 -13.40 13.83
CA SER A 184 5.48 -12.57 12.65
C SER A 184 4.91 -11.17 12.80
N TYR A 185 3.82 -11.01 13.55
CA TYR A 185 3.25 -9.70 13.91
C TYR A 185 4.24 -8.83 14.70
N HIS A 186 5.11 -9.40 15.54
CA HIS A 186 6.17 -8.64 16.21
C HIS A 186 7.33 -8.30 15.25
N ASP A 187 7.63 -9.18 14.29
CA ASP A 187 8.68 -8.92 13.29
C ASP A 187 8.26 -7.84 12.29
N PHE A 188 6.98 -7.82 11.94
CA PHE A 188 6.39 -6.79 11.10
C PHE A 188 6.43 -5.39 11.74
N ILE A 189 6.33 -5.30 13.07
CA ILE A 189 6.58 -4.06 13.82
C ILE A 189 8.01 -3.55 13.59
N GLY A 190 8.94 -4.42 13.20
CA GLY A 190 10.33 -4.10 12.84
C GLY A 190 10.60 -3.93 11.34
N PHE A 191 9.59 -3.75 10.48
CA PHE A 191 9.82 -3.62 9.03
C PHE A 191 10.80 -2.49 8.66
N GLU A 192 11.52 -2.69 7.56
CA GLU A 192 12.54 -1.75 7.07
C GLU A 192 12.27 -1.30 5.63
N VAL A 193 12.66 -0.06 5.33
CA VAL A 193 12.50 0.53 3.99
C VAL A 193 13.88 0.74 3.38
N SER A 194 14.12 0.16 2.20
CA SER A 194 15.36 0.39 1.46
C SER A 194 15.25 1.64 0.59
N ARG A 195 15.66 2.78 1.17
CA ARG A 195 15.56 4.09 0.50
C ARG A 195 16.35 4.21 -0.80
N PRO A 196 17.62 3.77 -0.89
CA PRO A 196 18.42 4.03 -2.09
C PRO A 196 17.79 3.43 -3.36
N VAL A 197 17.35 2.17 -3.30
CA VAL A 197 16.68 1.51 -4.43
C VAL A 197 15.29 2.10 -4.70
N LEU A 198 14.56 2.53 -3.66
CA LEU A 198 13.26 3.20 -3.80
C LEU A 198 13.37 4.53 -4.54
N GLU A 199 14.29 5.40 -4.12
CA GLU A 199 14.53 6.71 -4.73
C GLU A 199 14.97 6.55 -6.20
N GLN A 200 15.89 5.62 -6.46
CA GLN A 200 16.40 5.34 -7.80
C GLN A 200 15.28 4.85 -8.73
N ALA A 201 14.51 3.84 -8.31
CA ALA A 201 13.42 3.30 -9.11
C ALA A 201 12.33 4.36 -9.37
N PHE A 202 12.00 5.17 -8.36
CA PHE A 202 11.01 6.23 -8.49
C PHE A 202 11.46 7.29 -9.52
N LEU A 203 12.73 7.72 -9.45
CA LEU A 203 13.30 8.65 -10.41
C LEU A 203 13.32 8.10 -11.83
N GLU A 204 13.75 6.85 -12.01
CA GLU A 204 13.82 6.23 -13.34
C GLU A 204 12.44 6.09 -14.00
N VAL A 205 11.45 5.67 -13.22
CA VAL A 205 10.13 5.32 -13.73
C VAL A 205 9.26 6.56 -13.95
N TYR A 206 9.34 7.54 -13.05
CA TYR A 206 8.46 8.71 -13.09
C TYR A 206 9.16 10.00 -13.52
N GLY A 207 10.49 10.03 -13.57
CA GLY A 207 11.27 11.24 -13.85
C GLY A 207 11.18 12.29 -12.73
N LEU A 208 10.78 11.88 -11.52
CA LEU A 208 10.61 12.74 -10.35
C LEU A 208 11.52 12.26 -9.23
N GLU A 209 12.17 13.16 -8.50
CA GLU A 209 12.87 12.76 -7.28
C GLU A 209 11.82 12.54 -6.17
N LEU A 210 12.07 11.56 -5.29
CA LEU A 210 11.11 11.22 -4.23
C LEU A 210 10.79 12.43 -3.33
N LYS A 211 11.80 13.28 -3.05
CA LYS A 211 11.67 14.54 -2.29
C LYS A 211 10.78 15.61 -2.96
N ASP A 212 10.56 15.53 -4.27
CA ASP A 212 9.62 16.44 -4.96
C ASP A 212 8.16 16.06 -4.72
N VAL A 213 7.93 14.81 -4.32
CA VAL A 213 6.61 14.23 -4.09
C VAL A 213 6.31 14.13 -2.60
N LEU A 214 7.31 13.79 -1.77
CA LEU A 214 7.22 13.70 -0.32
C LEU A 214 7.81 14.97 0.32
N VAL A 215 6.96 15.76 0.99
CA VAL A 215 7.36 17.06 1.59
C VAL A 215 8.50 16.94 2.59
N ASN A 216 8.56 15.84 3.35
CA ASN A 216 9.68 15.52 4.22
C ASN A 216 9.78 14.01 4.39
N GLU A 217 10.63 13.39 3.57
CA GLU A 217 10.79 11.94 3.48
C GLU A 217 11.06 11.27 4.83
N ASP A 218 11.94 11.86 5.66
CA ASP A 218 12.23 11.34 7.00
C ASP A 218 11.00 11.34 7.91
N LYS A 219 10.22 12.42 7.89
CA LYS A 219 8.96 12.49 8.65
C LYS A 219 7.94 11.50 8.11
N VAL A 220 7.83 11.35 6.79
CA VAL A 220 6.94 10.37 6.17
C VAL A 220 7.32 8.97 6.63
N LEU A 221 8.57 8.55 6.42
CA LEU A 221 9.02 7.20 6.76
C LEU A 221 8.97 6.92 8.27
N ASN A 222 9.28 7.90 9.11
CA ASN A 222 9.17 7.72 10.56
C ASN A 222 7.71 7.66 11.04
N SER A 223 6.82 8.46 10.46
CA SER A 223 5.39 8.41 10.80
C SER A 223 4.72 7.14 10.28
N TYR A 224 5.09 6.72 9.07
CA TYR A 224 4.70 5.46 8.46
C TYR A 224 5.13 4.27 9.33
N ARG A 225 6.42 4.18 9.68
CA ARG A 225 6.93 3.21 10.65
C ARG A 225 6.15 3.24 11.96
N ARG A 226 5.96 4.42 12.55
CA ARG A 226 5.22 4.52 13.82
C ARG A 226 3.79 3.99 13.72
N ASP A 227 3.09 4.34 12.65
CA ASP A 227 1.67 4.03 12.53
C ASP A 227 1.46 2.55 12.22
N VAL A 228 2.27 1.98 11.33
CA VAL A 228 2.28 0.55 11.00
C VAL A 228 2.75 -0.30 12.19
N SER A 229 3.84 0.09 12.85
CA SER A 229 4.45 -0.70 13.92
C SER A 229 3.77 -0.54 15.29
N LYS A 230 2.97 0.50 15.52
CA LYS A 230 2.39 0.76 16.86
C LYS A 230 0.90 1.04 16.85
N LEU A 231 0.43 1.87 15.92
CA LEU A 231 -0.94 2.35 15.95
C LEU A 231 -1.92 1.29 15.42
N ILE A 232 -1.63 0.72 14.26
CA ILE A 232 -2.43 -0.36 13.66
C ILE A 232 -2.52 -1.54 14.62
N PRO A 233 -1.39 -2.06 15.16
CA PRO A 233 -1.46 -3.16 16.09
C PRO A 233 -2.37 -2.93 17.30
N LYS A 234 -2.28 -1.74 17.87
CA LYS A 234 -3.09 -1.36 19.02
C LYS A 234 -4.57 -1.24 18.64
N ALA A 235 -4.86 -0.62 17.50
CA ALA A 235 -6.22 -0.49 16.98
C ALA A 235 -6.86 -1.86 16.73
N THR A 236 -6.12 -2.79 16.13
CA THR A 236 -6.61 -4.15 15.84
C THR A 236 -6.85 -4.96 17.12
N ARG A 237 -5.97 -4.86 18.12
CA ARG A 237 -6.18 -5.48 19.45
C ARG A 237 -7.41 -4.93 20.17
N ILE A 238 -7.64 -3.62 20.09
CA ILE A 238 -8.82 -2.97 20.69
C ILE A 238 -10.08 -3.41 19.96
N ALA A 239 -10.07 -3.38 18.62
CA ALA A 239 -11.18 -3.82 17.78
C ALA A 239 -11.57 -5.28 18.04
N TRP A 240 -10.59 -6.18 18.17
CA TRP A 240 -10.82 -7.56 18.59
C TRP A 240 -11.55 -7.62 19.92
N HIS A 241 -11.08 -6.91 20.95
CA HIS A 241 -11.74 -6.94 22.26
C HIS A 241 -13.20 -6.47 22.19
N LEU A 242 -13.48 -5.43 21.38
CA LEU A 242 -14.83 -4.88 21.22
C LEU A 242 -15.76 -5.80 20.42
N LYS A 243 -15.22 -6.63 19.52
CA LYS A 243 -15.99 -7.46 18.59
C LYS A 243 -15.93 -8.96 18.86
N LYS A 244 -15.22 -9.36 19.92
CA LYS A 244 -14.96 -10.76 20.26
C LYS A 244 -16.23 -11.60 20.39
N ASP A 245 -17.27 -11.07 21.02
CA ASP A 245 -18.51 -11.83 21.24
C ASP A 245 -19.32 -11.95 19.94
N GLU A 246 -19.43 -10.88 19.15
CA GLU A 246 -20.05 -10.91 17.82
C GLU A 246 -19.35 -11.88 16.85
N ILE A 247 -18.00 -11.94 16.87
CA ILE A 247 -17.21 -12.81 15.99
C ILE A 247 -17.30 -14.29 16.41
N LYS A 248 -17.56 -14.56 17.70
CA LYS A 248 -17.67 -15.93 18.23
C LYS A 248 -19.03 -16.59 17.96
N ASP A 249 -20.08 -15.80 17.83
CA ASP A 249 -21.44 -16.31 17.60
C ASP A 249 -21.65 -16.74 16.13
N ASP A 250 -20.83 -16.23 15.19
CA ASP A 250 -20.90 -16.50 13.75
C ASP A 250 -19.96 -17.64 13.27
N ILE A 251 -19.67 -18.66 14.10
CA ILE A 251 -18.75 -19.76 13.75
C ILE A 251 -19.49 -21.00 13.19
N PRO A 252 -19.56 -21.18 11.86
CA PRO A 252 -19.55 -22.50 11.24
C PRO A 252 -18.15 -22.87 10.71
N ASN A 253 -17.82 -24.17 10.78
CA ASN A 253 -16.58 -24.82 10.37
C ASN A 253 -16.24 -24.70 8.86
N ALA A 254 -15.96 -23.51 8.33
CA ALA A 254 -15.54 -23.33 6.93
C ALA A 254 -14.01 -23.20 6.77
N THR A 255 -13.47 -23.95 5.78
CA THR A 255 -12.18 -23.79 5.06
C THR A 255 -10.85 -23.58 5.80
N LYS A 256 -10.81 -23.78 7.12
CA LYS A 256 -9.61 -23.67 7.99
C LYS A 256 -8.33 -24.35 7.46
N ARG A 257 -8.43 -25.46 6.73
CA ARG A 257 -7.26 -26.27 6.36
C ARG A 257 -6.37 -25.61 5.30
N LYS A 258 -6.92 -25.03 4.22
CA LYS A 258 -6.10 -24.42 3.14
C LYS A 258 -5.42 -23.11 3.57
N PHE A 259 -6.12 -22.28 4.35
CA PHE A 259 -5.57 -21.01 4.88
C PHE A 259 -4.38 -21.25 5.82
N LEU A 260 -4.49 -22.20 6.76
CA LEU A 260 -3.41 -22.53 7.68
C LEU A 260 -2.23 -23.26 7.02
N PHE A 261 -2.44 -24.05 5.97
CA PHE A 261 -1.34 -24.69 5.22
C PHE A 261 -0.47 -23.67 4.47
N ASN A 262 -1.03 -22.49 4.14
CA ASN A 262 -0.28 -21.43 3.50
C ASN A 262 0.47 -20.56 4.50
N LEU A 263 0.01 -20.43 5.75
CA LEU A 263 0.69 -19.66 6.80
C LEU A 263 1.53 -20.59 7.68
N SER A 264 2.65 -21.09 7.14
CA SER A 264 3.62 -21.84 7.94
C SER A 264 4.60 -20.89 8.62
N ARG A 265 4.83 -21.11 9.92
CA ARG A 265 5.78 -20.37 10.79
C ARG A 265 7.11 -20.06 10.08
N SER A 266 7.40 -18.78 9.86
CA SER A 266 8.76 -18.29 9.64
C SER A 266 9.50 -18.27 10.99
N ASN A 267 10.77 -18.68 10.95
CA ASN A 267 11.63 -18.92 12.10
C ASN A 267 11.95 -17.65 12.90
N TYR A 268 11.57 -17.63 14.20
CA TYR A 268 12.17 -16.72 15.17
C TYR A 268 12.03 -17.23 16.63
N GLU A 269 12.76 -18.29 17.01
CA GLU A 269 12.86 -18.73 18.43
C GLU A 269 14.16 -18.27 19.13
N ARG A 270 15.00 -17.41 18.53
CA ARG A 270 16.36 -17.16 19.07
C ARG A 270 16.61 -15.82 19.75
N GLU A 271 15.70 -14.84 19.68
CA GLU A 271 15.94 -13.52 20.31
C GLU A 271 14.76 -12.89 21.07
N TRP A 272 13.50 -13.32 20.86
CA TRP A 272 12.35 -12.75 21.58
C TRP A 272 11.36 -13.86 21.95
N GLY A 273 11.28 -14.17 23.25
CA GLY A 273 10.54 -15.31 23.80
C GLY A 273 9.02 -15.31 23.57
N LYS A 274 8.39 -16.43 23.94
CA LYS A 274 6.95 -16.72 23.77
C LYS A 274 6.09 -15.93 24.75
N ASP A 275 5.74 -14.68 24.47
CA ASP A 275 4.81 -13.94 25.33
C ASP A 275 3.70 -13.21 24.58
N TYR A 276 2.54 -13.89 24.56
CA TYR A 276 1.24 -13.30 24.27
C TYR A 276 0.76 -12.51 25.49
N ARG A 277 1.05 -11.20 25.57
CA ARG A 277 0.50 -10.37 26.66
C ARG A 277 -0.96 -10.01 26.38
N LYS A 278 -1.84 -10.49 27.28
CA LYS A 278 -3.22 -9.98 27.42
C LYS A 278 -3.19 -8.44 27.51
N PRO A 279 -4.18 -7.73 26.94
CA PRO A 279 -4.20 -6.27 26.99
C PRO A 279 -4.16 -5.78 28.43
N SER A 280 -3.31 -4.80 28.67
CA SER A 280 -3.11 -4.16 29.96
C SER A 280 -4.42 -3.55 30.47
N PRO A 281 -4.59 -3.36 31.79
CA PRO A 281 -5.77 -2.66 32.35
C PRO A 281 -6.03 -1.29 31.70
N GLY A 282 -4.97 -0.58 31.28
CA GLY A 282 -5.07 0.67 30.53
C GLY A 282 -5.63 0.52 29.11
N GLU A 283 -5.36 -0.59 28.43
CA GLU A 283 -5.94 -0.89 27.10
C GLU A 283 -7.41 -1.29 27.19
N ARG A 284 -7.83 -1.97 28.28
CA ARG A 284 -9.26 -2.24 28.56
C ARG A 284 -10.04 -0.97 28.90
N PHE A 285 -9.42 -0.06 29.65
CA PHE A 285 -9.98 1.27 29.94
C PHE A 285 -10.05 2.15 28.69
N LEU A 286 -9.05 2.09 27.80
CA LEU A 286 -9.13 2.72 26.48
C LEU A 286 -10.28 2.11 25.66
N ALA A 287 -10.42 0.78 25.59
CA ALA A 287 -11.53 0.15 24.86
C ALA A 287 -12.91 0.65 25.35
N PHE A 288 -13.07 0.84 26.66
CA PHE A 288 -14.27 1.47 27.25
C PHE A 288 -14.43 2.94 26.81
N LEU A 289 -13.39 3.77 26.89
CA LEU A 289 -13.39 5.15 26.38
C LEU A 289 -13.67 5.24 24.87
N PHE A 290 -13.33 4.20 24.12
CA PHE A 290 -13.55 4.11 22.68
C PHE A 290 -15.04 3.88 22.32
N THR A 291 -15.84 3.31 23.22
CA THR A 291 -17.31 3.27 23.07
C THR A 291 -17.94 4.67 23.19
N LEU A 292 -17.21 5.63 23.76
CA LEU A 292 -17.61 7.03 23.92
C LEU A 292 -17.04 7.93 22.79
N ILE A 293 -16.38 7.36 21.77
CA ILE A 293 -15.73 8.14 20.71
C ILE A 293 -16.76 8.94 19.90
N PRO A 294 -16.51 10.25 19.71
CA PRO A 294 -17.32 11.07 18.82
C PRO A 294 -17.26 10.59 17.37
N LYS A 295 -18.35 10.74 16.61
CA LYS A 295 -18.51 10.24 15.24
C LYS A 295 -17.66 10.97 14.17
N PHE A 296 -16.54 11.59 14.52
CA PHE A 296 -15.65 12.36 13.63
C PHE A 296 -14.15 12.00 13.83
N GLY A 297 -13.31 12.12 12.80
CA GLY A 297 -11.85 11.87 12.85
C GLY A 297 -11.35 10.47 12.42
N PRO A 298 -10.03 10.18 12.58
CA PRO A 298 -9.36 8.97 12.07
C PRO A 298 -9.82 7.66 12.74
N LEU A 299 -10.46 7.76 13.91
CA LEU A 299 -11.03 6.63 14.63
C LEU A 299 -12.35 6.12 14.02
N LYS A 300 -12.86 6.75 12.95
CA LYS A 300 -14.03 6.27 12.19
C LYS A 300 -13.86 4.85 11.65
N VAL A 301 -12.62 4.42 11.37
CA VAL A 301 -12.33 3.06 10.88
C VAL A 301 -12.70 1.99 11.91
N LEU A 302 -12.62 2.30 13.21
CA LEU A 302 -13.05 1.41 14.29
C LEU A 302 -14.58 1.17 14.30
N GLN A 303 -15.34 1.95 13.53
CA GLN A 303 -16.74 1.68 13.19
C GLN A 303 -16.85 0.88 11.88
N PHE A 304 -15.96 -0.10 11.70
CA PHE A 304 -16.05 -1.05 10.59
C PHE A 304 -17.25 -1.97 10.78
N LYS A 305 -17.67 -2.60 9.69
CA LYS A 305 -18.66 -3.68 9.73
C LYS A 305 -17.89 -4.98 9.90
N THR A 306 -18.27 -5.79 10.89
CA THR A 306 -17.71 -7.15 11.03
C THR A 306 -17.94 -7.90 9.73
N PRO A 307 -16.92 -8.58 9.16
CA PRO A 307 -17.13 -9.37 7.97
C PRO A 307 -18.19 -10.45 8.20
N THR A 308 -19.07 -10.64 7.23
CA THR A 308 -20.03 -11.75 7.18
C THR A 308 -19.36 -13.03 6.68
N PRO A 309 -19.97 -14.23 6.88
CA PRO A 309 -19.43 -15.48 6.32
C PRO A 309 -19.21 -15.42 4.80
N GLN A 310 -20.09 -14.74 4.05
CA GLN A 310 -19.94 -14.57 2.61
C GLN A 310 -18.70 -13.71 2.28
N THR A 311 -18.54 -12.57 2.95
CA THR A 311 -17.40 -11.67 2.69
C THR A 311 -16.09 -12.23 3.19
N GLU A 312 -16.12 -13.08 4.23
CA GLU A 312 -14.94 -13.83 4.66
C GLU A 312 -14.51 -14.85 3.60
N GLN A 313 -15.44 -15.61 3.01
CA GLN A 313 -15.10 -16.52 1.91
C GLN A 313 -14.49 -15.77 0.72
N MET A 314 -14.96 -14.55 0.44
CA MET A 314 -14.35 -13.69 -0.58
C MET A 314 -12.92 -13.31 -0.22
N PHE A 315 -12.66 -12.93 1.04
CA PHE A 315 -11.32 -12.64 1.53
C PHE A 315 -10.39 -13.87 1.47
N GLU A 316 -10.84 -15.04 1.94
CA GLU A 316 -10.05 -16.28 1.84
C GLU A 316 -9.73 -16.64 0.38
N ALA A 317 -10.69 -16.46 -0.53
CA ALA A 317 -10.51 -16.72 -1.94
C ALA A 317 -9.51 -15.73 -2.58
N SER A 318 -9.63 -14.44 -2.26
CA SER A 318 -8.73 -13.41 -2.77
C SER A 318 -7.31 -13.60 -2.24
N PHE A 319 -7.14 -13.89 -0.95
CA PHE A 319 -5.85 -14.19 -0.34
C PHE A 319 -5.16 -15.40 -0.99
N ASN A 320 -5.91 -16.48 -1.26
CA ASN A 320 -5.35 -17.64 -1.97
C ASN A 320 -4.96 -17.30 -3.42
N ALA A 321 -5.78 -16.51 -4.13
CA ALA A 321 -5.47 -16.08 -5.49
C ALA A 321 -4.20 -15.21 -5.53
N THR A 322 -4.08 -14.26 -4.59
CA THR A 322 -2.87 -13.46 -4.39
C THR A 322 -1.64 -14.32 -4.16
N LEU A 323 -1.71 -15.32 -3.27
CA LEU A 323 -0.57 -16.23 -3.04
C LEU A 323 -0.18 -17.00 -4.29
N ASP A 324 -1.17 -17.54 -5.01
CA ASP A 324 -0.91 -18.28 -6.24
C ASP A 324 -0.29 -17.38 -7.32
N ARG A 325 -0.76 -16.13 -7.45
CA ARG A 325 -0.17 -15.12 -8.35
C ARG A 325 1.25 -14.77 -7.93
N TYR A 326 1.47 -14.46 -6.65
CA TYR A 326 2.78 -14.09 -6.14
C TYR A 326 3.81 -15.21 -6.30
N ARG A 327 3.44 -16.45 -5.98
CA ARG A 327 4.31 -17.63 -6.19
C ARG A 327 4.68 -17.84 -7.65
N LYS A 328 3.74 -17.60 -8.58
CA LYS A 328 4.03 -17.63 -10.03
C LYS A 328 5.01 -16.52 -10.42
N LEU A 329 4.84 -15.30 -9.93
CA LEU A 329 5.76 -14.19 -10.19
C LEU A 329 7.17 -14.47 -9.64
N LEU A 330 7.29 -14.98 -8.41
CA LEU A 330 8.57 -15.39 -7.82
C LEU A 330 9.24 -16.52 -8.61
N THR A 331 8.45 -17.48 -9.10
CA THR A 331 8.95 -18.54 -9.99
C THR A 331 9.44 -17.96 -11.33
N GLY A 332 8.68 -17.01 -11.91
CA GLY A 332 9.07 -16.29 -13.12
C GLY A 332 10.38 -15.52 -12.95
N ILE A 333 10.60 -14.88 -11.79
CA ILE A 333 11.88 -14.25 -11.44
C ILE A 333 13.02 -15.27 -11.48
N ARG A 334 12.84 -16.42 -10.82
CA ARG A 334 13.85 -17.50 -10.80
C ARG A 334 14.22 -17.97 -12.22
N GLU A 335 13.24 -17.98 -13.12
CA GLU A 335 13.40 -18.43 -14.50
C GLU A 335 13.84 -17.33 -15.47
N GLY A 336 13.98 -16.07 -15.01
CA GLY A 336 14.28 -14.92 -15.86
C GLY A 336 13.15 -14.55 -16.83
N ARG A 337 11.89 -14.88 -16.48
CA ARG A 337 10.69 -14.70 -17.30
C ARG A 337 9.58 -13.98 -16.54
N ILE A 338 9.92 -12.87 -15.89
CA ILE A 338 8.92 -12.06 -15.21
C ILE A 338 8.20 -11.17 -16.23
N ASP A 339 6.88 -11.16 -16.18
CA ASP A 339 6.03 -10.21 -16.89
C ASP A 339 5.17 -9.48 -15.85
N LEU A 340 5.30 -8.15 -15.82
CA LEU A 340 4.62 -7.28 -14.87
C LEU A 340 3.83 -6.22 -15.65
N PRO A 341 2.58 -6.51 -16.04
CA PRO A 341 1.74 -5.51 -16.68
C PRO A 341 1.50 -4.31 -15.75
N ASN A 342 1.35 -3.14 -16.35
CA ASN A 342 0.99 -1.90 -15.66
C ASN A 342 -0.52 -1.87 -15.38
N ASP A 343 -0.98 -2.85 -14.60
CA ASP A 343 -2.36 -2.95 -14.14
C ASP A 343 -2.65 -1.88 -13.09
N ASN A 344 -3.89 -1.42 -13.05
CA ASN A 344 -4.41 -0.64 -11.95
C ASN A 344 -4.70 -1.57 -10.78
N PHE A 345 -3.95 -1.39 -9.70
CA PHE A 345 -3.99 -2.31 -8.56
C PHE A 345 -5.35 -2.41 -7.88
N ASP A 346 -6.19 -1.37 -7.97
CA ASP A 346 -7.52 -1.42 -7.38
C ASP A 346 -8.49 -2.31 -8.14
N VAL A 347 -8.41 -2.34 -9.46
CA VAL A 347 -9.34 -3.12 -10.30
C VAL A 347 -8.72 -4.36 -10.91
N GLY A 348 -7.41 -4.57 -10.76
CA GLY A 348 -6.70 -5.77 -11.19
C GLY A 348 -6.51 -5.90 -12.71
N GLU A 349 -6.61 -4.80 -13.45
CA GLU A 349 -6.47 -4.75 -14.91
C GLU A 349 -5.99 -3.38 -15.38
N SER A 350 -5.45 -3.30 -16.60
CA SER A 350 -5.09 -2.02 -17.22
C SER A 350 -6.31 -1.11 -17.41
N THR A 351 -6.22 0.13 -16.94
CA THR A 351 -7.28 1.14 -17.07
C THR A 351 -6.87 2.23 -18.05
N GLY A 352 -7.55 2.28 -19.19
CA GLY A 352 -7.40 3.36 -20.15
C GLY A 352 -8.13 4.66 -19.74
N PRO A 353 -7.98 5.71 -20.54
CA PRO A 353 -8.57 7.03 -20.31
C PRO A 353 -10.05 7.03 -19.93
N GLY A 354 -10.40 7.72 -18.84
CA GLY A 354 -11.78 7.91 -18.41
C GLY A 354 -12.44 6.68 -17.79
N LYS A 355 -11.73 5.56 -17.67
CA LYS A 355 -12.23 4.33 -17.02
C LYS A 355 -12.08 4.35 -15.51
N TYR A 356 -11.04 5.01 -14.99
CA TYR A 356 -10.75 5.11 -13.57
C TYR A 356 -10.27 6.53 -13.24
N ARG A 357 -11.05 7.28 -12.48
CA ARG A 357 -10.85 8.72 -12.22
C ARG A 357 -9.49 9.01 -11.58
N LEU A 358 -9.05 8.23 -10.59
CA LEU A 358 -7.76 8.48 -9.94
C LEU A 358 -6.58 8.24 -10.86
N ASN A 359 -6.72 7.34 -11.84
CA ASN A 359 -5.69 7.11 -12.84
C ASN A 359 -5.54 8.34 -13.76
N ASP A 360 -6.66 8.89 -14.24
CA ASP A 360 -6.67 10.13 -15.04
C ASP A 360 -6.09 11.32 -14.27
N GLU A 361 -6.46 11.48 -13.00
CA GLU A 361 -5.99 12.56 -12.13
C GLU A 361 -4.48 12.43 -11.85
N ALA A 362 -3.99 11.20 -11.62
CA ALA A 362 -2.58 10.91 -11.42
C ALA A 362 -1.77 11.21 -12.68
N HIS A 363 -2.25 10.85 -13.87
CA HIS A 363 -1.59 11.12 -15.15
C HIS A 363 -1.50 12.61 -15.42
N ALA A 364 -2.59 13.35 -15.20
CA ALA A 364 -2.61 14.80 -15.34
C ALA A 364 -1.64 15.47 -14.37
N ARG A 365 -1.55 14.98 -13.13
CA ARG A 365 -0.63 15.51 -12.11
C ARG A 365 0.83 15.16 -12.38
N LEU A 366 1.13 13.97 -12.92
CA LEU A 366 2.46 13.57 -13.36
C LEU A 366 2.95 14.46 -14.50
N LEU A 367 2.11 14.67 -15.52
CA LEU A 367 2.39 15.59 -16.62
C LEU A 367 2.68 17.00 -16.08
N ASP A 368 1.88 17.48 -15.13
CA ASP A 368 2.06 18.78 -14.53
C ASP A 368 3.40 18.92 -13.82
N LYS A 369 3.77 17.93 -12.99
CA LYS A 369 5.02 17.92 -12.24
C LYS A 369 6.25 17.88 -13.14
N LEU A 370 6.19 17.12 -14.24
CA LEU A 370 7.27 17.10 -15.22
C LEU A 370 7.35 18.42 -15.99
N ALA A 371 6.22 19.02 -16.35
CA ALA A 371 6.18 20.31 -17.03
C ALA A 371 6.73 21.46 -16.15
N GLU A 372 6.46 21.46 -14.83
CA GLU A 372 7.07 22.41 -13.87
C GLU A 372 8.60 22.36 -13.91
N LYS A 373 9.18 21.22 -14.27
CA LYS A 373 10.63 21.00 -14.44
C LYS A 373 11.08 21.07 -15.90
N ASN A 374 10.28 21.58 -16.82
CA ASN A 374 10.55 21.60 -18.26
C ASN A 374 10.90 20.21 -18.83
N PHE A 375 10.33 19.16 -18.25
CA PHE A 375 10.59 17.75 -18.59
C PHE A 375 12.05 17.31 -18.38
N VAL A 376 12.84 18.06 -17.60
CA VAL A 376 14.17 17.63 -17.15
C VAL A 376 14.00 16.39 -16.26
N GLY A 377 14.73 15.31 -16.60
CA GLY A 377 14.61 14.02 -15.91
C GLY A 377 13.51 13.10 -16.43
N ALA A 378 12.63 13.57 -17.34
CA ALA A 378 11.62 12.70 -17.95
C ALA A 378 12.26 11.68 -18.89
N THR A 379 12.31 10.42 -18.46
CA THR A 379 12.84 9.29 -19.24
C THR A 379 11.98 8.98 -20.48
N PRO A 380 12.51 8.29 -21.50
CA PRO A 380 11.72 7.90 -22.66
C PRO A 380 10.45 7.12 -22.30
N GLY A 381 10.51 6.27 -21.26
CA GLY A 381 9.38 5.49 -20.77
C GLY A 381 8.22 6.36 -20.27
N VAL A 382 8.48 7.33 -19.38
CA VAL A 382 7.41 8.20 -18.86
C VAL A 382 6.86 9.15 -19.94
N LYS A 383 7.70 9.59 -20.89
CA LYS A 383 7.25 10.38 -22.04
C LYS A 383 6.32 9.58 -22.94
N ALA A 384 6.65 8.32 -23.21
CA ALA A 384 5.82 7.41 -23.99
C ALA A 384 4.49 7.11 -23.29
N GLU A 385 4.52 6.83 -21.98
CA GLU A 385 3.31 6.62 -21.17
C GLU A 385 2.36 7.81 -21.27
N LEU A 386 2.84 9.02 -20.97
CA LEU A 386 2.02 10.23 -21.03
C LEU A 386 1.48 10.49 -22.45
N SER A 387 2.30 10.26 -23.47
CA SER A 387 1.86 10.44 -24.86
C SER A 387 0.79 9.42 -25.26
N HIS A 388 0.93 8.18 -24.82
CA HIS A 388 -0.02 7.10 -25.09
C HIS A 388 -1.33 7.30 -24.33
N PHE A 389 -1.26 7.58 -23.02
CA PHE A 389 -2.44 7.79 -22.18
C PHE A 389 -3.31 8.94 -22.70
N PHE A 390 -2.71 10.04 -23.18
CA PHE A 390 -3.44 11.18 -23.72
C PHE A 390 -3.65 11.15 -25.24
N ALA A 391 -3.44 10.01 -25.90
CA ALA A 391 -3.52 9.89 -27.36
C ALA A 391 -4.95 10.03 -27.90
N GLU A 392 -5.96 9.73 -27.09
CA GLU A 392 -7.38 9.78 -27.48
C GLU A 392 -8.03 11.08 -26.97
N PRO A 393 -8.07 12.18 -27.76
CA PRO A 393 -8.56 13.47 -27.27
C PRO A 393 -10.04 13.47 -26.92
N ASP A 394 -10.84 12.54 -27.45
CA ASP A 394 -12.28 12.44 -27.23
C ASP A 394 -12.66 11.56 -26.02
N ALA A 395 -11.72 10.79 -25.47
CA ALA A 395 -11.97 9.95 -24.30
C ALA A 395 -12.49 10.78 -23.10
N PRO A 396 -13.35 10.22 -22.24
CA PRO A 396 -14.02 10.97 -21.19
C PRO A 396 -13.12 11.17 -19.95
N TYR A 397 -11.91 11.73 -20.14
CA TYR A 397 -10.98 11.95 -19.03
C TYR A 397 -11.65 12.69 -17.88
N ALA A 398 -11.49 12.22 -16.66
CA ALA A 398 -12.03 12.86 -15.48
C ALA A 398 -11.59 14.33 -15.35
N THR A 399 -10.36 14.63 -15.77
CA THR A 399 -9.79 15.99 -15.80
C THR A 399 -10.60 16.96 -16.68
N LYS A 400 -11.34 16.48 -17.68
CA LYS A 400 -12.25 17.31 -18.51
C LYS A 400 -13.40 17.94 -17.73
N ARG A 401 -13.74 17.40 -16.55
CA ARG A 401 -14.73 18.01 -15.64
C ARG A 401 -14.30 19.40 -15.17
N ASN A 402 -13.00 19.72 -15.27
CA ASN A 402 -12.45 21.04 -15.01
C ASN A 402 -11.78 21.58 -16.28
N ALA A 403 -12.47 22.47 -16.98
CA ALA A 403 -11.99 23.03 -18.24
C ALA A 403 -10.60 23.70 -18.15
N LYS A 404 -10.30 24.36 -17.03
CA LYS A 404 -8.98 25.00 -16.81
C LYS A 404 -7.88 23.95 -16.64
N ALA A 405 -8.15 22.90 -15.88
CA ALA A 405 -7.20 21.80 -15.71
C ALA A 405 -6.97 21.06 -17.04
N TRP A 406 -8.03 20.84 -17.82
CA TRP A 406 -7.92 20.22 -19.13
C TRP A 406 -7.12 21.06 -20.14
N ALA A 407 -7.36 22.37 -20.20
CA ALA A 407 -6.58 23.27 -21.04
C ALA A 407 -5.09 23.30 -20.64
N LYS A 408 -4.79 23.17 -19.34
CA LYS A 408 -3.43 23.02 -18.82
C LYS A 408 -2.78 21.73 -19.35
N VAL A 409 -3.47 20.60 -19.24
CA VAL A 409 -3.01 19.31 -19.79
C VAL A 409 -2.70 19.43 -21.29
N GLN A 410 -3.60 20.02 -22.09
CA GLN A 410 -3.38 20.19 -23.53
C GLN A 410 -2.12 21.02 -23.85
N THR A 411 -1.91 22.12 -23.11
CA THR A 411 -0.69 22.94 -23.24
C THR A 411 0.56 22.13 -22.90
N GLN A 412 0.53 21.37 -21.80
CA GLN A 412 1.68 20.59 -21.35
C GLN A 412 2.00 19.42 -22.28
N LEU A 413 0.98 18.82 -22.93
CA LEU A 413 1.19 17.81 -23.97
C LEU A 413 1.88 18.39 -25.20
N GLN A 414 1.58 19.64 -25.58
CA GLN A 414 2.32 20.31 -26.66
C GLN A 414 3.78 20.56 -26.28
N GLN A 415 4.05 20.96 -25.04
CA GLN A 415 5.40 21.13 -24.52
C GLN A 415 6.17 19.80 -24.52
N LEU A 416 5.54 18.72 -24.04
CA LEU A 416 6.11 17.37 -24.06
C LEU A 416 6.51 16.94 -25.48
N LYS A 417 5.63 17.16 -26.47
CA LYS A 417 5.91 16.86 -27.88
C LYS A 417 7.09 17.67 -28.41
N ALA A 418 7.16 18.96 -28.10
CA ALA A 418 8.26 19.83 -28.53
C ALA A 418 9.62 19.35 -27.99
N VAL A 419 9.67 18.94 -26.72
CA VAL A 419 10.89 18.39 -26.09
C VAL A 419 11.27 17.03 -26.70
N ALA A 420 10.29 16.21 -27.07
CA ALA A 420 10.54 14.91 -27.72
C ALA A 420 11.11 15.04 -29.14
N THR A 421 10.80 16.13 -29.86
CA THR A 421 11.26 16.38 -31.23
C THR A 421 12.57 17.17 -31.34
N ALA A 422 13.08 17.72 -30.24
CA ALA A 422 14.36 18.41 -30.26
C ALA A 422 15.52 17.40 -30.48
N PRO A 423 16.44 17.63 -31.43
CA PRO A 423 17.59 16.75 -31.62
C PRO A 423 18.39 16.70 -30.31
N GLY A 424 18.51 15.50 -29.75
CA GLY A 424 19.07 15.29 -28.42
C GLY A 424 20.49 15.84 -28.32
N ILE A 425 20.73 16.69 -27.32
CA ILE A 425 22.07 16.82 -26.75
C ILE A 425 22.36 15.44 -26.17
N THR A 426 23.28 14.72 -26.81
CA THR A 426 23.83 13.46 -26.32
C THR A 426 24.20 13.61 -24.85
N ASP A 427 23.63 12.74 -24.00
CA ASP A 427 24.10 12.47 -22.63
C ASP A 427 25.55 12.00 -22.69
N SER A 428 26.48 12.95 -22.74
CA SER A 428 27.90 12.73 -22.54
C SER A 428 28.25 13.15 -21.12
N SER A 429 27.83 12.35 -20.13
CA SER A 429 28.41 12.46 -18.80
C SER A 429 28.37 11.16 -18.00
N LEU A 430 28.66 10.01 -18.62
CA LEU A 430 29.14 8.81 -17.94
C LEU A 430 30.12 8.04 -18.85
N ALA A 431 31.14 8.73 -19.37
CA ALA A 431 32.36 8.05 -19.83
C ALA A 431 33.33 8.03 -18.65
N SER A 432 33.37 6.91 -17.92
CA SER A 432 34.45 6.64 -16.98
C SER A 432 35.79 6.63 -17.74
N PRO A 433 36.82 7.38 -17.30
CA PRO A 433 38.15 7.21 -17.85
C PRO A 433 38.68 5.84 -17.39
N CYS A 434 38.84 4.94 -18.35
CA CYS A 434 39.60 3.72 -18.17
C CYS A 434 41.06 4.12 -17.89
N ALA A 435 41.45 4.14 -16.61
CA ALA A 435 42.84 4.22 -16.22
C ALA A 435 43.44 2.82 -16.30
N ALA A 436 44.13 2.56 -17.41
CA ALA A 436 45.14 1.51 -17.47
C ALA A 436 46.26 1.88 -16.49
N VAL A 437 46.70 0.92 -15.68
CA VAL A 437 47.93 1.02 -14.88
C VAL A 437 48.75 -0.26 -15.13
N PRO A 438 50.09 -0.15 -15.21
CA PRO A 438 51.01 -1.17 -15.73
C PRO A 438 51.11 -2.45 -14.90
#